data_AF-A0A5P8WFT3-F1
#
_entry.id   AF-A0A5P8WFT3-F1
#
_cell.length_a   1.000
_cell.length_b   1.000
_cell.length_c   1.000
_cell.angle_alpha   90.00
_cell.angle_beta   90.00
_cell.angle_gamma   90.00
#
_symmetry.space_group_name_H-M   'P 1'
#
loop_
_entity.id
_entity.type
_entity.pdbx_description
1 polymer ?
#
loop_
_entity_poly.entity_id
_entity_poly.type
_entity_poly.pdbx_seq_one_letter_code
_entity_poly.pdbx_strand_id
1 'polypeptide(L)'
;MSRNFTGSDGTTDIFIFNLGDGADTIRTEESSGVPNDVLKFGAGITSANLNLERTGKDLIFKIGSNGDQVRVNGWYYDPNSRQLGELQFADATVLTNSQISQLPVTLM
;
A
#
# COMPACT_ATOMS: atom_id res chain seq x y z
N MET A 1 -7.03 -15.67 2.13
CA MET A 1 -6.61 -16.17 0.79
C MET A 1 -5.84 -15.03 0.15
N SER A 2 -4.76 -15.28 -0.60
CA SER A 2 -4.01 -14.18 -1.22
C SER A 2 -4.73 -13.66 -2.46
N ARG A 3 -4.96 -12.34 -2.55
CA ARG A 3 -5.53 -11.67 -3.72
C ARG A 3 -4.45 -10.86 -4.46
N ASN A 4 -4.64 -10.69 -5.76
CA ASN A 4 -3.79 -9.86 -6.61
C ASN A 4 -4.66 -8.79 -7.28
N PHE A 5 -4.25 -7.54 -7.14
CA PHE A 5 -4.92 -6.37 -7.71
C PHE A 5 -3.98 -5.63 -8.65
N THR A 6 -4.53 -5.10 -9.74
CA THR A 6 -3.80 -4.24 -10.68
C THR A 6 -4.59 -2.95 -10.86
N GLY A 7 -3.91 -1.81 -10.72
CA GLY A 7 -4.48 -0.50 -10.97
C GLY A 7 -4.70 -0.25 -12.46
N SER A 8 -5.60 0.67 -12.75
CA SER A 8 -6.09 1.01 -14.07
C SER A 8 -5.58 2.40 -14.42
N ASP A 9 -4.75 2.46 -15.46
CA ASP A 9 -4.08 3.68 -15.91
C ASP A 9 -5.05 4.85 -16.15
N GLY A 10 -4.72 6.01 -15.57
CA GLY A 10 -5.48 7.25 -15.74
C GLY A 10 -6.74 7.33 -14.87
N THR A 11 -6.94 6.39 -13.96
CA THR A 11 -8.04 6.41 -12.98
C THR A 11 -7.53 6.18 -11.57
N THR A 12 -8.23 6.73 -10.58
CA THR A 12 -7.92 6.43 -9.18
C THR A 12 -8.65 5.18 -8.75
N ASP A 13 -7.91 4.10 -8.51
CA ASP A 13 -8.45 2.88 -7.92
C ASP A 13 -8.38 2.92 -6.39
N ILE A 14 -9.36 2.29 -5.75
CA ILE A 14 -9.43 2.14 -4.30
C ILE A 14 -9.34 0.65 -3.94
N PHE A 15 -8.19 0.26 -3.40
CA PHE A 15 -7.96 -1.08 -2.87
C PHE A 15 -8.34 -1.10 -1.39
N ILE A 16 -9.26 -1.99 -1.01
CA ILE A 16 -9.74 -2.09 0.37
C ILE A 16 -9.10 -3.31 1.04
N PHE A 17 -8.49 -3.11 2.21
CA PHE A 17 -7.91 -4.18 3.02
C PHE A 17 -8.47 -4.18 4.44
N ASN A 18 -8.91 -5.34 4.92
CA ASN A 18 -9.41 -5.57 6.28
C ASN A 18 -8.56 -6.62 7.01
N LEU A 19 -8.62 -6.60 8.35
CA LEU A 19 -8.01 -7.65 9.16
C LEU A 19 -8.59 -9.03 8.79
N GLY A 20 -7.71 -10.02 8.63
CA GLY A 20 -8.06 -11.38 8.22
C GLY A 20 -8.08 -11.62 6.71
N ASP A 21 -7.86 -10.58 5.89
CA ASP A 21 -7.76 -10.74 4.44
C ASP A 21 -6.51 -11.56 4.04
N GLY A 22 -5.51 -11.64 4.90
CA GLY A 22 -4.27 -12.38 4.67
C GLY A 22 -3.24 -11.55 3.93
N ALA A 23 -2.60 -12.16 2.92
CA ALA A 23 -1.48 -11.55 2.20
C ALA A 23 -1.89 -11.15 0.78
N ASP A 24 -2.12 -9.87 0.55
CA ASP A 24 -2.52 -9.35 -0.76
C ASP A 24 -1.36 -8.68 -1.50
N THR A 25 -1.45 -8.63 -2.82
CA THR A 25 -0.49 -7.92 -3.68
C THR A 25 -1.24 -6.93 -4.56
N ILE A 26 -0.72 -5.70 -4.61
CA ILE A 26 -1.19 -4.60 -5.45
C ILE A 26 -0.07 -4.24 -6.42
N ARG A 27 -0.47 -3.94 -7.65
CA ARG A 27 0.40 -3.36 -8.66
C ARG A 27 -0.31 -2.16 -9.26
N THR A 28 0.09 -0.95 -8.86
CA THR A 28 -0.42 0.28 -9.49
C THR A 28 0.23 0.46 -10.85
N GLU A 29 -0.46 1.17 -11.74
CA GLU A 29 -0.03 1.45 -13.12
C GLU A 29 -0.48 2.86 -13.49
N GLU A 30 0.39 3.85 -13.29
CA GLU A 30 0.11 5.25 -13.65
C GLU A 30 1.07 5.74 -14.73
N SER A 31 0.57 5.95 -15.95
CA SER A 31 1.35 6.51 -17.06
C SER A 31 1.52 8.03 -16.97
N SER A 32 0.64 8.68 -16.19
CA SER A 32 0.68 10.12 -15.89
C SER A 32 1.95 10.52 -15.12
N GLY A 33 2.58 9.55 -14.45
CA GLY A 33 3.72 9.74 -13.56
C GLY A 33 3.34 10.33 -12.20
N VAL A 34 2.05 10.38 -11.88
CA VAL A 34 1.53 10.88 -10.60
C VAL A 34 0.80 9.75 -9.87
N PRO A 35 1.34 9.24 -8.75
CA PRO A 35 0.64 8.26 -7.92
C PRO A 35 -0.68 8.83 -7.40
N ASN A 36 -1.79 8.17 -7.70
CA ASN A 36 -3.16 8.59 -7.34
C ASN A 36 -3.97 7.46 -6.65
N ASP A 37 -3.58 6.20 -6.82
CA ASP A 37 -4.25 5.03 -6.24
C ASP A 37 -4.27 5.04 -4.71
N VAL A 38 -5.36 4.53 -4.15
CA VAL A 38 -5.63 4.56 -2.71
C VAL A 38 -5.65 3.16 -2.13
N LEU A 39 -4.88 2.93 -1.08
CA LEU A 39 -5.08 1.79 -0.20
C LEU A 39 -5.89 2.23 1.03
N LYS A 40 -7.11 1.71 1.13
CA LYS A 40 -8.04 2.00 2.22
C LYS A 40 -8.10 0.86 3.21
N PHE A 41 -7.77 1.15 4.45
CA PHE A 41 -7.79 0.20 5.55
C PHE A 41 -9.14 0.21 6.28
N GLY A 42 -9.62 -0.99 6.60
CA GLY A 42 -10.78 -1.22 7.44
C GLY A 42 -10.56 -0.88 8.92
N ALA A 43 -11.62 -1.04 9.71
CA ALA A 43 -11.57 -0.78 11.15
C ALA A 43 -10.51 -1.63 11.87
N GLY A 44 -9.87 -1.05 12.89
CA GLY A 44 -8.84 -1.73 13.69
C GLY A 44 -7.44 -1.72 13.07
N ILE A 45 -7.26 -1.15 11.89
CA ILE A 45 -5.94 -0.89 11.29
C ILE A 45 -5.67 0.60 11.39
N THR A 46 -4.60 0.97 12.09
CA THR A 46 -4.12 2.35 12.19
C THR A 46 -2.72 2.47 11.63
N SER A 47 -2.27 3.69 11.33
CA SER A 47 -0.91 3.94 10.87
C SER A 47 0.16 3.43 11.85
N ALA A 48 -0.12 3.48 13.15
CA ALA A 48 0.75 2.96 14.21
C ALA A 48 0.84 1.42 14.23
N ASN A 49 -0.09 0.71 13.57
CA ASN A 49 -0.05 -0.75 13.46
C ASN A 49 0.71 -1.24 12.23
N LEU A 50 1.16 -0.34 11.36
CA LEU A 50 1.89 -0.68 10.15
C LEU A 50 3.38 -0.81 10.45
N ASN A 51 3.95 -1.96 10.11
CA ASN A 51 5.40 -2.12 9.98
C ASN A 51 5.72 -2.23 8.49
N LEU A 52 6.59 -1.36 7.99
CA LEU A 52 6.94 -1.33 6.58
C LEU A 52 8.25 -2.09 6.36
N GLU A 53 8.22 -3.00 5.40
CA GLU A 53 9.37 -3.77 4.96
C GLU A 53 9.62 -3.53 3.48
N ARG A 54 10.89 -3.40 3.10
CA ARG A 54 11.30 -3.45 1.71
C ARG A 54 11.91 -4.80 1.42
N THR A 55 11.33 -5.50 0.44
CA THR A 55 11.90 -6.74 -0.12
C THR A 55 12.22 -6.52 -1.58
N GLY A 56 13.50 -6.43 -1.92
CA GLY A 56 13.94 -6.11 -3.28
C GLY A 56 13.45 -4.73 -3.75
N LYS A 57 12.48 -4.73 -4.67
CA LYS A 57 11.87 -3.53 -5.27
C LYS A 57 10.47 -3.22 -4.73
N ASP A 58 9.95 -4.06 -3.85
CA ASP A 58 8.57 -3.98 -3.37
C ASP A 58 8.53 -3.34 -1.98
N LEU A 59 7.44 -2.64 -1.69
CA LEU A 59 7.10 -2.18 -0.35
C LEU A 59 6.02 -3.10 0.23
N ILE A 60 6.20 -3.54 1.47
CA ILE A 60 5.27 -4.43 2.16
C ILE A 60 4.77 -3.73 3.42
N PHE A 61 3.46 -3.55 3.51
CA PHE A 61 2.77 -3.12 4.72
C PHE A 61 2.41 -4.37 5.53
N LYS A 62 3.15 -4.64 6.60
CA LYS A 62 2.81 -5.69 7.58
C LYS A 62 1.80 -5.14 8.56
N ILE A 63 0.71 -5.88 8.76
CA ILE A 63 -0.46 -5.42 9.52
C ILE A 63 -0.67 -6.38 10.70
N GLY A 64 -0.35 -5.91 11.91
CA GLY A 64 -0.41 -6.76 13.10
C GLY A 64 0.52 -7.98 13.05
N SER A 65 0.16 -9.05 13.77
CA SER A 65 1.00 -10.24 13.96
C SER A 65 0.46 -11.51 13.28
N ASN A 66 -0.72 -11.46 12.67
CA ASN A 66 -1.40 -12.64 12.12
C ASN A 66 -0.96 -13.03 10.70
N GLY A 67 0.08 -12.38 10.17
CA GLY A 67 0.55 -12.59 8.80
C GLY A 67 -0.17 -11.75 7.74
N ASP A 68 -1.14 -10.92 8.16
CA ASP A 68 -1.80 -9.96 7.28
C ASP A 68 -0.79 -8.97 6.69
N GLN A 69 -0.86 -8.76 5.38
CA GLN A 69 0.02 -7.85 4.69
C GLN A 69 -0.54 -7.40 3.35
N VAL A 70 -0.10 -6.21 2.92
CA VAL A 70 -0.27 -5.73 1.55
C VAL A 70 1.11 -5.49 0.96
N ARG A 71 1.42 -6.17 -0.15
CA ARG A 71 2.62 -5.92 -0.95
C ARG A 71 2.28 -4.99 -2.11
N VAL A 72 2.99 -3.89 -2.24
CA VAL A 72 2.94 -3.03 -3.44
C VAL A 72 4.15 -3.35 -4.30
N ASN A 73 3.88 -3.96 -5.46
CA ASN A 73 4.91 -4.41 -6.37
C ASN A 73 5.57 -3.23 -7.10
N GLY A 74 6.91 -3.21 -7.13
CA GLY A 74 7.67 -2.23 -7.88
C GLY A 74 7.72 -0.82 -7.26
N TRP A 75 7.31 -0.65 -5.99
CA TRP A 75 7.34 0.64 -5.29
C TRP A 75 8.67 1.42 -5.46
N TYR A 76 9.79 0.70 -5.41
CA TYR A 76 11.14 1.25 -5.58
C TYR A 76 11.71 1.08 -6.98
N TYR A 77 10.96 0.43 -7.89
CA TYR A 77 11.36 0.25 -9.29
C TYR A 77 10.99 1.44 -10.15
N ASP A 78 9.75 1.91 -10.02
CA ASP A 78 9.20 3.01 -10.79
C ASP A 78 8.28 3.84 -9.87
N PRO A 79 8.87 4.75 -9.07
CA PRO A 79 8.16 5.50 -8.04
C PRO A 79 6.94 6.29 -8.54
N ASN A 80 6.95 6.69 -9.80
CA ASN A 80 5.91 7.53 -10.39
C ASN A 80 4.71 6.71 -10.87
N SER A 81 4.93 5.44 -11.22
CA SER A 81 3.89 4.56 -11.76
C SER A 81 3.43 3.47 -10.79
N ARG A 82 4.27 3.10 -9.80
CA ARG A 82 4.11 1.92 -8.94
C ARG A 82 3.79 2.22 -7.49
N GLN A 83 3.75 3.50 -7.11
CA GLN A 83 3.41 3.88 -5.76
C GLN A 83 1.92 4.12 -5.61
N LEU A 84 1.47 4.08 -4.36
CA LEU A 84 0.14 4.55 -3.97
C LEU A 84 0.19 6.07 -3.80
N GLY A 85 -0.90 6.74 -4.19
CA GLY A 85 -1.12 8.15 -3.90
C GLY A 85 -1.45 8.38 -2.43
N GLU A 86 -2.28 7.52 -1.84
CA GLU A 86 -2.73 7.68 -0.45
C GLU A 86 -2.90 6.36 0.31
N LEU A 87 -2.72 6.43 1.64
CA LEU A 87 -3.31 5.49 2.59
C LEU A 87 -4.46 6.18 3.30
N GLN A 88 -5.62 5.54 3.36
CA GLN A 88 -6.79 6.04 4.09
C GLN A 88 -7.17 5.07 5.19
N PHE A 89 -7.38 5.58 6.42
CA PHE A 89 -7.72 4.78 7.59
C PHE A 89 -9.17 5.01 8.02
N ALA A 90 -9.70 4.10 8.84
CA ALA A 90 -11.08 4.15 9.32
C ALA A 90 -11.37 5.35 10.26
N ASP A 91 -10.33 5.94 10.86
CA ASP A 91 -10.40 7.13 11.72
C ASP A 91 -10.33 8.46 10.93
N ALA A 92 -10.44 8.40 9.60
CA ALA A 92 -10.28 9.51 8.66
C ALA A 92 -8.85 10.07 8.57
N THR A 93 -7.85 9.42 9.17
CA THR A 93 -6.45 9.72 8.89
C THR A 93 -6.13 9.40 7.43
N VAL A 94 -5.40 10.30 6.78
CA VAL A 94 -4.89 10.11 5.41
C VAL A 94 -3.38 10.36 5.42
N LEU A 95 -2.63 9.43 4.82
CA LEU A 95 -1.20 9.62 4.53
C LEU A 95 -1.01 9.75 3.03
N THR A 96 -0.46 10.89 2.61
CA THR A 96 -0.08 11.16 1.22
C THR A 96 1.15 10.34 0.80
N ASN A 97 1.37 10.17 -0.50
CA ASN A 97 2.55 9.50 -1.06
C ASN A 97 3.88 9.99 -0.43
N SER A 98 4.01 11.30 -0.22
CA SER A 98 5.19 11.89 0.42
C SER A 98 5.36 11.43 1.88
N GLN A 99 4.26 11.39 2.65
CA GLN A 99 4.28 10.90 4.03
C GLN A 99 4.54 9.39 4.09
N ILE A 100 3.97 8.60 3.18
CA ILE A 100 4.24 7.15 3.07
C ILE A 100 5.74 6.91 2.84
N SER A 101 6.35 7.69 1.93
CA SER A 101 7.77 7.57 1.58
C SER A 101 8.73 7.99 2.71
N GLN A 102 8.23 8.69 3.73
CA GLN A 102 8.99 9.10 4.92
C GLN A 102 8.82 8.14 6.10
N LEU A 103 7.89 7.18 6.03
CA LEU A 103 7.73 6.16 7.06
C LEU A 103 9.02 5.32 7.18
N PRO A 104 9.37 4.88 8.40
CA PRO A 104 10.53 4.02 8.59
C PRO A 104 10.32 2.69 7.87
N VAL A 105 11.32 2.24 7.11
CA VAL A 105 11.28 0.98 6.36
C VAL A 105 12.43 0.08 6.77
N THR A 106 12.12 -1.16 7.14
CA THR A 106 13.10 -2.20 7.40
C THR A 106 13.51 -2.87 6.09
N LEU A 107 14.82 -3.04 5.87
CA LEU A 107 15.34 -3.76 4.69
C LEU A 107 15.39 -5.27 5.00
N MET A 108 14.80 -6.07 4.10
CA MET A 108 14.72 -7.54 4.20
C MET A 108 15.36 -8.23 2.99
#